data_AF-A0A973IJQ0-F1
#
_entry.id   AF-A0A973IJQ0-F1
#
_cell.length_a   1.000
_cell.length_b   1.000
_cell.length_c   1.000
_cell.angle_alpha   90.00
_cell.angle_beta   90.00
_cell.angle_gamma   90.00
#
_symmetry.space_group_name_H-M   'P 1'
#
loop_
_entity.id
_entity.type
_entity.pdbx_description
1 polymer ?
#
loop_
_entity_poly.entity_id
_entity_poly.type
_entity_poly.pdbx_seq_one_letter_code
_entity_poly.pdbx_strand_id
1 'polypeptide(L)' 'MTLTRGGVFDSGTPLVERISDYGTFVLHFTDCNSGTISYDIPAAGLAGEIPIQRVVEDNAALCEAMQEN' A
#
# COMPACT_ATOMS: atom_id res chain seq x y z
N MET A 1 4.83 7.91 -0.19
CA MET A 1 5.72 6.80 -0.64
C MET A 1 7.08 7.40 -1.00
N THR A 2 8.20 6.72 -0.74
CA THR A 2 9.55 7.22 -1.04
C THR A 2 10.24 6.29 -2.03
N LEU A 3 10.65 6.82 -3.18
CA LEU A 3 11.47 6.04 -4.11
C LEU A 3 12.94 6.11 -3.67
N THR A 4 13.59 4.96 -3.61
CA THR A 4 15.03 4.86 -3.35
C THR A 4 15.74 4.31 -4.59
N ARG A 5 16.91 4.87 -4.92
CA ARG A 5 17.70 4.42 -6.09
C ARG A 5 19.21 4.60 -5.87
N GLY A 6 20.00 3.91 -6.68
CA GLY A 6 21.45 4.05 -6.72
C GLY A 6 22.24 3.33 -5.61
N GLY A 7 21.58 2.75 -4.60
CA GLY A 7 22.23 2.02 -3.52
C GLY A 7 22.65 0.59 -3.89
N VAL A 8 23.57 0.02 -3.09
CA VAL A 8 24.01 -1.37 -3.18
C VAL A 8 23.50 -2.14 -1.97
N PHE A 9 22.97 -3.35 -2.18
CA PHE A 9 22.50 -4.23 -1.09
C PHE A 9 23.63 -4.54 -0.10
N ASP A 10 23.34 -4.52 1.20
CA ASP A 10 24.30 -4.71 2.30
C ASP A 10 25.52 -3.77 2.30
N SER A 11 25.41 -2.60 1.66
CA SER A 11 26.47 -1.59 1.65
C SER A 11 25.92 -0.20 2.00
N GLY A 12 26.67 0.54 2.83
CA GLY A 12 26.41 1.95 3.10
C GLY A 12 26.88 2.90 1.99
N THR A 13 27.55 2.35 0.97
CA THR A 13 28.13 3.11 -0.14
C THR A 13 27.81 2.47 -1.49
N PRO A 14 27.37 3.24 -2.48
CA PRO A 14 27.12 4.69 -2.44
C PRO A 14 25.88 5.05 -1.61
N LEU A 15 25.76 6.31 -1.22
CA LEU A 15 24.59 6.81 -0.49
C LEU A 15 23.31 6.61 -1.33
N VAL A 16 22.24 6.19 -0.67
CA VAL A 16 20.93 5.98 -1.30
C VAL A 16 20.29 7.34 -1.59
N GLU A 17 19.93 7.57 -2.85
CA GLU A 17 19.09 8.70 -3.24
C GLU A 17 17.65 8.42 -2.81
N ARG A 18 16.99 9.40 -2.17
CA ARG A 18 15.60 9.29 -1.69
C ARG A 18 14.76 10.41 -2.29
N ILE A 19 13.74 10.04 -3.03
CA ILE A 19 12.74 10.98 -3.57
C ILE A 19 11.47 10.82 -2.72
N SER A 20 11.20 11.84 -1.90
CA SER A 20 9.94 11.92 -1.14
C SER A 20 8.76 12.18 -2.06
N ASP A 21 7.56 11.88 -1.58
CA ASP A 21 6.30 12.19 -2.27
C ASP A 21 6.17 11.58 -3.67
N TYR A 22 6.82 10.43 -3.90
CA TYR A 22 6.80 9.74 -5.19
C TYR A 22 5.40 9.26 -5.61
N GLY A 23 4.51 9.08 -4.63
CA GLY A 23 3.13 8.69 -4.85
C GLY A 23 2.38 8.46 -3.54
N THR A 24 1.08 8.28 -3.67
CA THR A 24 0.13 8.01 -2.60
C THR A 24 -0.75 6.81 -2.96
N PHE A 25 -1.29 6.17 -1.93
CA PHE A 25 -2.39 5.24 -2.10
C PHE A 25 -3.37 5.42 -0.95
N VAL A 26 -4.64 5.11 -1.24
CA VAL A 26 -5.73 5.06 -0.26
C VAL A 26 -6.28 3.65 -0.28
N LEU A 27 -6.35 3.04 0.90
CA LEU A 27 -7.01 1.75 1.08
C LEU A 27 -8.40 1.99 1.64
N HIS A 28 -9.41 1.52 0.91
CA HIS A 28 -10.79 1.51 1.35
C HIS A 28 -11.25 0.06 1.54
N PHE A 29 -11.63 -0.30 2.76
CA PHE A 29 -12.27 -1.58 3.05
C PHE A 29 -13.76 -1.48 2.74
N THR A 30 -14.25 -2.37 1.88
CA THR A 30 -15.68 -2.46 1.55
C THR A 30 -16.40 -3.30 2.60
N ASP A 31 -15.75 -4.36 3.06
CA ASP A 31 -16.19 -5.22 4.17
C ASP A 31 -14.94 -5.80 4.88
N CYS A 32 -15.12 -6.76 5.79
CA CYS A 32 -14.00 -7.34 6.52
C CYS A 32 -13.09 -8.22 5.66
N ASN A 33 -13.54 -8.66 4.49
CA ASN A 33 -12.87 -9.58 3.58
C ASN A 33 -12.40 -8.92 2.27
N SER A 34 -12.96 -7.77 1.89
CA SER A 34 -12.71 -7.12 0.61
C SER A 34 -12.44 -5.62 0.74
N GLY A 35 -11.71 -5.09 -0.25
CA GLY A 35 -11.47 -3.66 -0.35
C GLY A 35 -10.82 -3.27 -1.67
N THR A 36 -10.57 -1.98 -1.81
CA THR A 36 -9.95 -1.39 -3.00
C THR A 36 -8.79 -0.51 -2.59
N ILE A 37 -7.65 -0.68 -3.26
CA ILE A 37 -6.52 0.24 -3.19
C ILE A 37 -6.60 1.17 -4.40
N SER A 38 -6.80 2.47 -4.16
CA SER A 38 -6.65 3.50 -5.19
C SER A 38 -5.28 4.13 -5.06
N TYR A 39 -4.50 4.22 -6.13
CA TYR A 39 -3.13 4.75 -6.11
C TYR A 39 -2.92 5.84 -7.14
N ASP A 40 -2.01 6.76 -6.83
CA ASP A 40 -1.52 7.82 -7.71
C ASP A 40 0.00 7.93 -7.59
N ILE A 41 0.69 7.77 -8.72
CA ILE A 41 2.15 7.85 -8.87
C ILE A 41 2.45 8.87 -9.98
N PRO A 42 2.43 10.19 -9.67
CA PRO A 42 2.53 11.23 -10.68
C PRO A 42 3.82 11.16 -11.50
N ALA A 43 4.93 10.81 -10.86
CA ALA A 43 6.25 10.69 -11.50
C ALA A 43 6.31 9.61 -12.60
N ALA A 44 5.41 8.61 -12.54
CA ALA A 44 5.28 7.57 -13.56
C ALA A 44 4.09 7.81 -14.50
N GLY A 45 3.26 8.83 -14.25
CA GLY A 45 1.99 9.05 -14.95
C GLY A 45 1.00 7.90 -14.75
N LEU A 46 1.07 7.20 -13.62
CA LEU A 46 0.24 6.03 -13.32
C LEU A 46 -0.73 6.36 -12.19
N ALA A 47 -2.00 6.05 -12.41
CA ALA A 47 -3.02 6.04 -11.39
C ALA A 47 -4.01 4.91 -11.68
N GLY A 48 -4.65 4.37 -10.65
CA GLY A 48 -5.62 3.31 -10.85
C GLY A 48 -6.12 2.69 -9.56
N GLU A 49 -6.86 1.60 -9.72
CA GLU A 49 -7.47 0.87 -8.62
C GLU A 49 -7.13 -0.61 -8.70
N ILE A 50 -6.93 -1.22 -7.53
CA ILE A 50 -6.63 -2.63 -7.38
C ILE A 50 -7.63 -3.20 -6.36
N PRO A 51 -8.55 -4.09 -6.78
CA PRO A 51 -9.38 -4.81 -5.84
C PRO A 51 -8.51 -5.80 -5.06
N ILE A 52 -8.73 -5.88 -3.75
CA ILE A 52 -8.02 -6.78 -2.86
C ILE A 52 -8.99 -7.64 -2.07
N GLN A 53 -8.52 -8.82 -1.70
CA GLN A 53 -9.23 -9.76 -0.83
C GLN A 53 -8.31 -10.23 0.28
N ARG A 54 -8.89 -10.48 1.44
CA ARG A 54 -8.20 -11.04 2.59
C ARG A 54 -7.81 -12.49 2.31
N VAL A 55 -6.53 -12.81 2.50
CA VAL A 55 -6.02 -14.19 2.28
C VAL A 55 -6.14 -15.05 3.54
N VAL A 56 -6.11 -14.43 4.72
CA VAL A 56 -6.17 -15.11 6.02
C VAL A 56 -7.34 -14.59 6.83
N GLU A 57 -8.26 -15.48 7.19
CA GLU A 57 -9.58 -15.13 7.75
C GLU A 57 -9.61 -14.97 9.28
N ASP A 58 -8.50 -15.19 9.99
CA ASP A 58 -8.45 -15.25 11.46
C ASP A 58 -9.11 -14.05 12.17
N ASN A 59 -9.02 -12.85 11.57
CA ASN A 59 -9.58 -11.62 12.12
C ASN A 59 -10.89 -11.18 11.45
N ALA A 60 -11.38 -11.91 10.45
CA ALA A 60 -12.62 -11.56 9.75
C ALA A 60 -13.81 -11.61 10.71
N ALA A 61 -13.94 -12.69 11.49
CA ALA A 61 -15.04 -12.84 12.45
C ALA A 61 -15.08 -11.74 13.52
N LEU A 62 -13.90 -11.31 14.02
CA LEU A 62 -13.81 -10.20 14.97
C LEU A 62 -14.22 -8.87 14.32
N CYS A 63 -13.77 -8.63 13.09
CA CYS A 63 -14.12 -7.43 12.34
C CYS A 63 -15.64 -7.34 12.13
N GLU A 64 -16.28 -8.43 11.70
CA GLU A 64 -17.73 -8.46 11.50
C GLU A 64 -18.48 -8.14 12.81
N ALA A 65 -18.06 -8.75 13.92
CA ALA A 65 -18.64 -8.48 15.24
C ALA A 65 -18.45 -7.02 15.71
N MET A 66 -17.43 -6.32 15.23
CA MET A 66 -17.18 -4.91 15.53
C MET A 66 -18.00 -3.94 14.66
N GLN A 67 -18.56 -4.41 13.55
CA GLN A 67 -19.42 -3.60 12.66
C GLN A 67 -20.89 -3.53 13.13
N GLU A 68 -21.31 -4.40 14.05
CA GLU A 68 -22.69 -4.48 14.57
C GLU A 68 -22.99 -3.51 15.73
N ASN A 69 -22.12 -2.52 16.01
CA ASN A 69 -22.32 -1.45 17.01
C ASN A 69 -22.31 -0.06 16.37
#